data_AF-A0A7K8URC2-F1
#
_entry.id   AF-A0A7K8URC2-F1
#
_cell.length_a   1.000
_cell.length_b   1.000
_cell.length_c   1.000
_cell.angle_alpha   90.00
_cell.angle_beta   90.00
_cell.angle_gamma   90.00
#
_symmetry.space_group_name_H-M   'P 1'
#
loop_
_entity.id
_entity.type
_entity.pdbx_description
1 polymer ?
#
loop_
_entity_poly.entity_id
_entity_poly.type
_entity_poly.pdbx_seq_one_letter_code
_entity_poly.pdbx_strand_id
1 'polypeptide(L)'
;MPDVVTVRVQRDSDSFQDVVVKIERPTYHKPFLGGFKNRITGVEFHNAGSQTIPKKQPDKGIQLFCRETQTAFEKNKTQQTKNTTSTQMAKIGLYVSNMTDKLISPGKYLTAEEYHKRRLEAVIVLQTYFRRWHAINVVQNLREKKRLRLSWEAQEEVRRKKEKDEKLRREQERRLNPKTKKDFELLYHALELWRQEETEWINRTLTGAERKAAFCGLLEKEAQLIAAVGRHKLNADEENQQKAILHFLDKCAQPKRWKAYDGKITEMDTQYTLHARELFEIYRSISMNDIPKDERIDVLLTLRRTVKEHECKLTQEIVELIDREVDLMSREVKECNLEGLRKRICTLFLQYIKTPKFNPEVARILKVPPDPLKLYKNVNFCHSCENYLPSTEFPVPANCRTIGRCRLCCKLDNEARRRDAFLTYKLILENLRKSEADYQDDAKIVYLVQYQDLQYLTENIWGCRSALSACSDLYDLVMVRWDKHREWSPWNTILLSRDETDAHLKLCDLQKAYEAAFIQRIKHKHIQAKTYFAQIPVMTSFLHRSDNQANAN
;
A
#
# COMPACT_ATOMS: atom_id res chain seq x y z
N MET A 1 -28.64 22.50 70.99
CA MET A 1 -27.34 23.20 71.21
C MET A 1 -27.49 24.64 70.78
N PRO A 2 -26.79 25.61 71.39
CA PRO A 2 -26.76 27.00 70.91
C PRO A 2 -26.06 27.09 69.54
N ASP A 3 -26.47 28.02 68.68
CA ASP A 3 -25.99 28.16 67.29
C ASP A 3 -24.59 28.78 67.16
N VAL A 4 -24.06 29.28 68.27
CA VAL A 4 -22.70 29.79 68.38
C VAL A 4 -22.13 29.27 69.69
N VAL A 5 -20.95 28.66 69.64
CA VAL A 5 -20.21 28.18 70.81
C VAL A 5 -18.83 28.80 70.81
N THR A 6 -18.44 29.38 71.94
CA THR A 6 -17.08 29.86 72.19
C THR A 6 -16.22 28.69 72.62
N VAL A 7 -15.23 28.34 71.80
CA VAL A 7 -14.31 27.23 72.07
C VAL A 7 -12.94 27.79 72.38
N ARG A 8 -12.35 27.39 73.51
CA ARG A 8 -10.95 27.68 73.84
C ARG A 8 -10.04 26.83 72.98
N VAL A 9 -9.23 27.47 72.15
CA VAL A 9 -8.24 26.79 71.31
C VAL A 9 -6.86 27.24 71.73
N GLN A 10 -6.00 26.26 72.08
CA GLN A 10 -4.60 26.49 72.39
C GLN A 10 -3.84 26.63 71.07
N ARG A 11 -3.18 27.78 70.84
CA ARG A 11 -2.38 27.99 69.61
C ARG A 11 -0.92 27.61 69.80
N ASP A 12 -0.37 27.81 70.99
CA ASP A 12 0.98 27.39 71.39
C ASP A 12 1.02 27.06 72.90
N SER A 13 2.14 26.47 73.36
CA SER A 13 2.29 25.78 74.65
C SER A 13 1.67 26.46 75.88
N ASP A 14 1.57 27.79 75.96
CA ASP A 14 0.91 28.51 77.08
C ASP A 14 -0.06 29.64 76.68
N SER A 15 -0.59 29.67 75.45
CA SER A 15 -1.61 30.68 75.05
C SER A 15 -2.91 30.07 74.52
N PHE A 16 -4.03 30.49 75.12
CA PHE A 16 -5.39 30.09 74.74
C PHE A 16 -6.15 31.27 74.15
N GLN A 17 -6.82 31.05 73.02
CA GLN A 17 -7.69 32.03 72.39
C GLN A 17 -9.12 31.49 72.35
N ASP A 18 -10.07 32.30 72.81
CA ASP A 18 -11.49 31.98 72.74
C ASP A 18 -11.98 32.29 71.32
N VAL A 19 -12.25 31.25 70.53
CA VAL A 19 -12.72 31.38 69.14
C VAL A 19 -14.22 31.14 69.11
N VAL A 20 -14.95 32.11 68.56
CA VAL A 20 -16.39 32.02 68.36
C VAL A 20 -16.65 31.14 67.12
N VAL A 21 -17.12 29.92 67.34
CA VAL A 21 -17.45 28.97 66.27
C VAL A 21 -18.94 29.01 66.01
N LYS A 22 -19.32 29.40 64.80
CA LYS A 22 -20.72 29.36 64.33
C LYS A 22 -21.04 27.93 63.88
N ILE A 23 -22.03 27.30 64.52
CA ILE A 23 -22.44 25.95 64.19
C ILE A 23 -23.52 26.03 63.11
N GLU A 24 -23.15 25.80 61.86
CA GLU A 24 -24.12 25.66 60.78
C GLU A 24 -24.77 24.28 60.84
N ARG A 25 -26.09 24.26 61.06
CA ARG A 25 -26.86 23.02 61.01
C ARG A 25 -27.23 22.73 59.57
N PRO A 26 -26.82 21.60 58.99
CA PRO A 26 -27.26 21.22 57.66
C PRO A 26 -28.78 21.00 57.68
N THR A 27 -29.49 21.66 56.76
CA THR A 27 -30.94 21.51 56.57
C THR A 27 -31.31 20.26 55.78
N TYR A 28 -30.34 19.47 55.34
CA TYR A 28 -30.57 18.25 54.58
C TYR A 28 -30.45 17.01 55.47
N HIS A 29 -31.30 16.02 55.19
CA HIS A 29 -31.22 14.71 55.82
C HIS A 29 -30.12 13.89 55.15
N LYS A 30 -29.19 13.33 55.92
CA LYS A 30 -28.11 12.50 55.36
C LYS A 30 -28.72 11.29 54.63
N PRO A 31 -28.41 11.04 53.35
CA PRO A 31 -28.94 9.87 52.66
C PRO A 31 -28.40 8.59 53.29
N PHE A 32 -29.27 7.59 53.46
CA PHE A 32 -28.90 6.30 54.04
C PHE A 32 -28.06 5.50 53.04
N LEU A 33 -26.74 5.45 53.26
CA LEU A 33 -25.76 4.74 52.42
C LEU A 33 -25.48 3.31 52.92
N GLY A 34 -26.44 2.73 53.64
CA GLY A 34 -26.25 1.47 54.36
C GLY A 34 -25.54 1.63 55.71
N GLY A 35 -25.58 0.57 56.50
CA GLY A 35 -25.08 0.53 57.87
C GLY A 35 -25.45 -0.76 58.57
N PHE A 36 -25.07 -0.88 59.84
CA PHE A 36 -25.35 -2.07 60.66
C PHE A 36 -26.12 -1.65 61.91
N LYS A 37 -27.17 -2.41 62.25
CA LYS A 37 -27.94 -2.20 63.48
C LYS A 37 -27.53 -3.22 64.52
N ASN A 38 -27.14 -2.76 65.70
CA ASN A 38 -26.92 -3.65 66.83
C ASN A 38 -28.29 -4.14 67.33
N ARG A 39 -28.54 -5.45 67.27
CA ARG A 39 -29.84 -6.03 67.65
C ARG A 39 -30.18 -5.91 69.14
N ILE A 40 -29.19 -5.78 70.02
CA ILE A 40 -29.41 -5.77 71.47
C ILE A 40 -29.59 -4.34 71.98
N THR A 41 -28.71 -3.42 71.57
CA THR A 41 -28.78 -2.02 72.01
C THR A 41 -29.66 -1.14 71.12
N GLY A 42 -30.05 -1.64 69.95
CA GLY A 42 -30.87 -0.91 68.97
C GLY A 42 -30.14 0.20 68.23
N VAL A 43 -28.87 0.46 68.57
CA VAL A 43 -28.06 1.55 67.99
C VAL A 43 -27.71 1.25 66.54
N GLU A 44 -27.97 2.22 65.68
CA GLU A 44 -27.73 2.12 64.24
C GLU A 44 -26.41 2.83 63.89
N PHE A 45 -25.48 2.08 63.29
CA PHE A 45 -24.21 2.60 62.79
C PHE A 45 -24.32 2.81 61.29
N HIS A 46 -24.35 4.07 60.86
CA HIS A 46 -24.41 4.42 59.44
C HIS A 46 -23.01 4.55 58.86
N ASN A 47 -22.80 4.05 57.65
CA ASN A 47 -21.55 4.24 56.93
C ASN A 47 -21.28 5.74 56.70
N ALA A 48 -20.03 6.16 56.88
CA ALA A 48 -19.61 7.53 56.58
C ALA A 48 -19.30 7.64 55.08
N GLY A 49 -20.08 8.45 54.35
CA GLY A 49 -19.71 8.89 53.01
C GLY A 49 -19.00 10.24 53.12
N SER A 50 -17.74 10.32 52.72
CA SER A 50 -17.06 11.59 52.45
C SER A 50 -17.06 11.82 50.95
N GLN A 51 -17.80 12.82 50.46
CA GLN A 51 -17.60 13.33 49.11
C GLN A 51 -17.65 14.85 49.14
N THR A 52 -16.54 15.47 48.79
CA THR A 52 -16.49 16.84 48.28
C THR A 52 -17.49 16.96 47.15
N ILE A 53 -18.36 17.98 47.20
CA ILE A 53 -19.37 18.22 46.16
C ILE A 53 -18.62 18.40 44.82
N PRO A 54 -18.85 17.55 43.81
CA PRO A 54 -18.23 17.75 42.50
C PRO A 54 -18.73 19.05 41.88
N LYS A 55 -17.84 19.79 41.19
CA LYS A 55 -18.23 21.01 40.46
C LYS A 55 -19.38 20.68 39.49
N LYS A 56 -20.52 21.36 39.65
CA LYS A 56 -21.64 21.27 38.69
C LYS A 56 -21.12 21.70 37.32
N GLN A 57 -21.21 20.80 36.33
CA GLN A 57 -20.96 21.16 34.95
C GLN A 57 -22.13 22.02 34.45
N PRO A 58 -21.87 23.06 33.64
CA PRO A 58 -22.93 23.86 33.04
C PRO A 58 -23.79 22.98 32.13
N ASP A 59 -25.11 23.16 32.23
CA ASP A 59 -26.08 22.39 31.45
C ASP A 59 -25.92 22.71 29.97
N LYS A 60 -25.69 21.69 29.15
CA LYS A 60 -25.41 21.84 27.71
C LYS A 60 -26.68 22.05 26.88
N GLY A 61 -27.87 22.03 27.50
CA GLY A 61 -29.15 22.28 26.81
C GLY A 61 -29.57 21.19 25.83
N ILE A 62 -28.87 20.05 25.80
CA ILE A 62 -29.14 18.91 24.91
C ILE A 62 -29.45 17.70 25.79
N GLN A 63 -30.65 17.14 25.62
CA GLN A 63 -31.06 15.90 26.29
C GLN A 63 -30.31 14.72 25.66
N LEU A 64 -29.29 14.20 26.35
CA LEU A 64 -28.54 13.02 25.92
C LEU A 64 -29.18 11.76 26.49
N PHE A 65 -29.80 10.95 25.63
CA PHE A 65 -30.26 9.61 26.00
C PHE A 65 -29.09 8.63 25.90
N CYS A 66 -28.48 8.29 27.04
CA CYS A 66 -27.50 7.22 27.13
C CYS A 66 -28.17 5.97 27.71
N ARG A 67 -28.07 4.83 27.00
CA ARG A 67 -28.61 3.53 27.44
C ARG A 67 -27.47 2.53 27.65
N GLU A 68 -26.35 3.01 28.16
CA GLU A 68 -25.21 2.17 28.51
C GLU A 68 -25.56 1.34 29.74
N THR A 69 -25.59 0.02 29.57
CA THR A 69 -25.68 -0.93 30.68
C THR A 69 -24.37 -1.69 30.79
N GLN A 70 -23.78 -1.71 31.98
CA GLN A 70 -22.59 -2.49 32.26
C GLN A 70 -22.99 -3.96 32.41
N THR A 71 -22.48 -4.83 31.54
CA THR A 71 -22.65 -6.28 31.68
C THR A 71 -21.76 -6.78 32.82
N ALA A 72 -22.35 -7.00 33.99
CA ALA A 72 -21.67 -7.56 35.16
C ALA A 72 -21.81 -9.08 35.23
N PHE A 73 -20.73 -9.77 35.61
CA PHE A 73 -20.78 -11.18 35.98
C PHE A 73 -21.04 -11.31 37.47
N GLU A 74 -22.30 -11.48 37.84
CA GLU A 74 -22.70 -11.70 39.24
C GLU A 74 -22.44 -13.15 39.66
N LYS A 75 -21.85 -13.33 40.85
CA LYS A 75 -21.66 -14.66 41.47
C LYS A 75 -22.18 -14.62 42.90
N ASN A 76 -23.11 -15.50 43.22
CA ASN A 76 -23.62 -15.66 44.58
C ASN A 76 -22.56 -16.29 45.48
N LYS A 77 -22.23 -15.63 46.59
CA LYS A 77 -21.38 -16.17 47.65
C LYS A 77 -22.19 -16.27 48.92
N THR A 78 -22.30 -17.48 49.47
CA THR A 78 -22.97 -17.73 50.74
C THR A 78 -21.97 -17.56 51.90
N GLN A 79 -22.45 -17.00 53.01
CA GLN A 79 -21.69 -16.87 54.25
C GLN A 79 -22.43 -17.58 55.38
N GLN A 80 -21.76 -18.47 56.10
CA GLN A 80 -22.32 -19.18 57.24
C GLN A 80 -21.86 -18.51 58.55
N THR A 81 -22.81 -18.18 59.44
CA THR A 81 -22.52 -17.67 60.78
C THR A 81 -22.21 -18.82 61.76
N LYS A 82 -21.50 -18.52 62.86
CA LYS A 82 -21.24 -19.52 63.91
C LYS A 82 -22.56 -19.91 64.58
N ASN A 83 -22.82 -21.21 64.67
CA ASN A 83 -23.95 -21.76 65.42
C ASN A 83 -23.41 -22.38 66.72
N THR A 84 -23.85 -21.89 67.87
CA THR A 84 -23.41 -22.39 69.19
C THR A 84 -24.43 -23.39 69.73
N THR A 85 -23.98 -24.58 70.07
CA THR A 85 -24.77 -25.60 70.76
C THR A 85 -24.19 -25.84 72.16
N SER A 86 -25.06 -26.02 73.16
CA SER A 86 -24.67 -26.35 74.53
C SER A 86 -25.37 -27.64 74.95
N THR A 87 -24.65 -28.52 75.63
CA THR A 87 -25.18 -29.75 76.21
C THR A 87 -25.03 -29.70 77.73
N GLN A 88 -26.07 -30.09 78.46
CA GLN A 88 -26.06 -30.16 79.91
C GLN A 88 -26.18 -31.62 80.34
N MET A 89 -25.23 -32.10 81.16
CA MET A 89 -25.26 -33.47 81.68
C MET A 89 -26.29 -33.58 82.82
N ALA A 90 -27.07 -34.65 82.83
CA ALA A 90 -27.94 -34.97 83.97
C ALA A 90 -27.08 -35.32 85.19
N LYS A 91 -27.28 -34.61 86.31
CA LYS A 91 -26.62 -34.86 87.60
C LYS A 91 -27.66 -34.89 88.70
N ILE A 92 -27.42 -35.69 89.73
CA ILE A 92 -28.28 -35.74 90.93
C ILE A 92 -28.38 -34.31 91.52
N GLY A 93 -29.60 -33.79 91.61
CA GLY A 93 -29.90 -32.41 92.05
C GLY A 93 -30.11 -31.38 90.93
N LEU A 94 -29.93 -31.74 89.65
CA LEU A 94 -30.16 -30.86 88.50
C LEU A 94 -31.09 -31.54 87.48
N TYR A 95 -32.26 -30.96 87.25
CA TYR A 95 -33.22 -31.44 86.26
C TYR A 95 -32.89 -30.90 84.86
N VAL A 96 -32.77 -31.80 83.89
CA VAL A 96 -32.63 -31.50 82.46
C VAL A 96 -33.77 -32.21 81.73
N SER A 97 -34.47 -31.51 80.83
CA SER A 97 -35.64 -32.10 80.14
C SER A 97 -35.21 -32.91 78.92
N ASN A 98 -35.73 -34.13 78.81
CA ASN A 98 -35.40 -35.06 77.72
C ASN A 98 -36.54 -35.15 76.66
N MET A 99 -37.53 -34.26 76.71
CA MET A 99 -38.75 -34.39 75.91
C MET A 99 -38.52 -34.23 74.40
N THR A 100 -37.51 -33.46 73.99
CA THR A 100 -37.14 -33.25 72.58
C THR A 100 -36.04 -34.19 72.10
N ASP A 101 -35.54 -35.07 72.96
CA ASP A 101 -34.42 -35.95 72.66
C ASP A 101 -34.85 -37.12 71.79
N LYS A 102 -33.93 -37.60 70.95
CA LYS A 102 -34.15 -38.75 70.05
C LYS A 102 -33.16 -39.85 70.38
N LEU A 103 -33.67 -41.06 70.63
CA LEU A 103 -32.86 -42.26 70.76
C LEU A 103 -32.51 -42.77 69.36
N ILE A 104 -31.21 -42.87 69.06
CA ILE A 104 -30.69 -43.29 67.75
C ILE A 104 -29.84 -44.54 67.96
N SER A 105 -30.07 -45.58 67.16
CA SER A 105 -29.19 -46.75 67.10
C SER A 105 -27.97 -46.47 66.23
N PRO A 106 -26.75 -46.85 66.65
CA PRO A 106 -25.55 -46.60 65.86
C PRO A 106 -25.57 -47.43 64.57
N GLY A 107 -25.32 -46.77 63.43
CA GLY A 107 -25.06 -47.45 62.16
C GLY A 107 -23.63 -47.98 62.07
N LYS A 108 -23.28 -48.56 60.92
CA LYS A 108 -21.88 -48.96 60.63
C LYS A 108 -20.98 -47.73 60.65
N TYR A 109 -19.98 -47.74 61.53
CA TYR A 109 -18.94 -46.71 61.56
C TYR A 109 -17.96 -46.96 60.42
N LEU A 110 -17.62 -45.91 59.67
CA LEU A 110 -16.57 -45.95 58.65
C LEU A 110 -15.30 -45.35 59.27
N THR A 111 -14.21 -46.11 59.26
CA THR A 111 -12.92 -45.58 59.68
C THR A 111 -12.45 -44.52 58.68
N ALA A 112 -11.61 -43.59 59.13
CA ALA A 112 -11.07 -42.54 58.27
C ALA A 112 -10.31 -43.16 57.07
N GLU A 113 -9.58 -44.25 57.28
CA GLU A 113 -8.83 -44.96 56.24
C GLU A 113 -9.75 -45.55 55.17
N GLU A 114 -10.83 -46.24 55.55
CA GLU A 114 -11.82 -46.78 54.62
C GLU A 114 -12.49 -45.67 53.79
N TYR A 115 -12.85 -44.56 54.44
CA TYR A 115 -13.43 -43.40 53.77
C TYR A 115 -12.48 -42.77 52.76
N HIS A 116 -11.21 -42.57 53.13
CA HIS A 116 -10.19 -42.02 52.26
C HIS A 116 -9.85 -42.96 51.09
N LYS A 117 -9.79 -44.28 51.34
CA LYS A 117 -9.58 -45.29 50.29
C LYS A 117 -10.71 -45.26 49.26
N ARG A 118 -11.96 -45.24 49.71
CA ARG A 118 -13.13 -45.12 48.82
C ARG A 118 -13.09 -43.84 47.97
N ARG A 119 -12.67 -42.71 48.56
CA ARG A 119 -12.50 -41.45 47.81
C ARG A 119 -11.38 -41.55 46.79
N LEU A 120 -10.24 -42.16 47.15
CA LEU A 120 -9.12 -42.33 46.24
C LEU A 120 -9.52 -43.17 45.01
N GLU A 121 -10.21 -44.29 45.22
CA GLU A 121 -10.74 -45.12 44.14
C GLU A 121 -11.67 -44.33 43.22
N ALA A 122 -12.61 -43.56 43.78
CA ALA A 122 -13.50 -42.70 43.00
C ALA A 122 -12.73 -41.59 42.23
N VAL A 123 -11.72 -40.98 42.85
CA VAL A 123 -10.86 -39.97 42.21
C VAL A 123 -10.08 -40.56 41.05
N ILE A 124 -9.51 -41.76 41.20
CA ILE A 124 -8.79 -42.44 40.11
C ILE A 124 -9.73 -42.66 38.92
N VAL A 125 -10.97 -43.11 39.15
CA VAL A 125 -11.98 -43.27 38.10
C VAL A 125 -12.31 -41.93 37.42
N LEU A 126 -12.53 -40.86 38.19
CA LEU A 126 -12.77 -39.54 37.61
C LEU A 126 -11.58 -39.04 36.78
N GLN A 127 -10.35 -39.25 37.27
CA GLN A 127 -9.14 -38.87 36.56
C GLN A 127 -8.93 -39.64 35.26
N THR A 128 -9.26 -40.94 35.22
CA THR A 128 -9.14 -41.72 33.97
C THR A 128 -10.13 -41.25 32.92
N TYR A 129 -11.40 -41.00 33.30
CA TYR A 129 -12.39 -40.43 32.39
C TYR A 129 -12.03 -39.01 31.95
N PHE A 130 -11.52 -38.17 32.85
CA PHE A 130 -11.07 -36.82 32.52
C PHE A 130 -9.89 -36.84 31.53
N ARG A 131 -8.88 -37.69 31.76
CA ARG A 131 -7.74 -37.85 30.84
C ARG A 131 -8.20 -38.32 29.46
N ARG A 132 -9.14 -39.27 29.40
CA ARG A 132 -9.76 -39.72 28.14
C ARG A 132 -10.50 -38.59 27.43
N TRP A 133 -11.38 -37.87 28.13
CA TRP A 133 -12.13 -36.74 27.59
C TRP A 133 -11.20 -35.63 27.08
N HIS A 134 -10.16 -35.29 27.84
CA HIS A 134 -9.15 -34.30 27.45
C HIS A 134 -8.41 -34.74 26.18
N ALA A 135 -7.96 -36.00 26.11
CA ALA A 135 -7.30 -36.53 24.91
C ALA A 135 -8.22 -36.50 23.67
N ILE A 136 -9.50 -36.84 23.83
CA ILE A 136 -10.50 -36.76 22.74
C ILE A 136 -10.62 -35.32 22.24
N ASN A 137 -10.76 -34.33 23.14
CA ASN A 137 -10.89 -32.93 22.76
C ASN A 137 -9.62 -32.40 22.09
N VAL A 138 -8.44 -32.78 22.56
CA VAL A 138 -7.16 -32.43 21.92
C VAL A 138 -7.09 -32.99 20.51
N VAL A 139 -7.43 -34.28 20.32
CA VAL A 139 -7.44 -34.91 19.01
C VAL A 139 -8.48 -34.29 18.08
N GLN A 140 -9.67 -33.95 18.59
CA GLN A 140 -10.69 -33.24 17.82
C GLN A 140 -10.17 -31.87 17.36
N ASN A 141 -9.62 -31.06 18.26
CA ASN A 141 -9.03 -29.77 17.91
C ASN A 141 -7.91 -29.91 16.87
N LEU A 142 -7.03 -30.91 17.00
CA LEU A 142 -6.00 -31.21 16.00
C LEU A 142 -6.58 -31.61 14.64
N ARG A 143 -7.66 -32.40 14.61
CA ARG A 143 -8.37 -32.76 13.37
C ARG A 143 -9.00 -31.53 12.72
N GLU A 144 -9.59 -30.64 13.50
CA GLU A 144 -10.17 -29.39 12.98
C GLU A 144 -9.09 -28.47 12.43
N LYS A 145 -7.98 -28.28 13.15
CA LYS A 145 -6.81 -27.54 12.66
C LYS A 145 -6.26 -28.13 11.37
N LYS A 146 -6.14 -29.45 11.27
CA LYS A 146 -5.72 -30.14 10.03
C LYS A 146 -6.71 -29.89 8.89
N ARG A 147 -8.03 -30.01 9.15
CA ARG A 147 -9.09 -29.76 8.15
C ARG A 147 -9.04 -28.32 7.64
N LEU A 148 -8.93 -27.34 8.54
CA LEU A 148 -8.82 -25.92 8.19
C LEU A 148 -7.55 -25.65 7.37
N ARG A 149 -6.42 -26.23 7.76
CA ARG A 149 -5.16 -26.11 7.01
C ARG A 149 -5.28 -26.67 5.59
N LEU A 150 -5.81 -27.88 5.43
CA LEU A 150 -6.01 -28.50 4.11
C LEU A 150 -6.99 -27.70 3.23
N SER A 151 -8.08 -27.18 3.83
CA SER A 151 -9.02 -26.30 3.13
C SER A 151 -8.35 -25.01 2.67
N TRP A 152 -7.49 -24.43 3.51
CA TRP A 152 -6.74 -23.23 3.19
C TRP A 152 -5.72 -23.50 2.06
N GLU A 153 -4.95 -24.60 2.14
CA GLU A 153 -4.01 -25.02 1.09
C GLU A 153 -4.74 -25.23 -0.26
N ALA A 154 -5.89 -25.90 -0.28
CA ALA A 154 -6.68 -26.10 -1.49
C ALA A 154 -7.26 -24.78 -2.06
N GLN A 155 -7.74 -23.88 -1.21
CA GLN A 155 -8.21 -22.55 -1.63
C GLN A 155 -7.06 -21.71 -2.21
N GLU A 156 -5.89 -21.81 -1.62
CA GLU A 156 -4.68 -21.12 -2.05
C GLU A 156 -4.21 -21.61 -3.42
N GLU A 157 -4.21 -22.92 -3.66
CA GLU A 157 -3.91 -23.50 -4.97
C GLU A 157 -4.90 -23.02 -6.06
N VAL A 158 -6.19 -23.02 -5.75
CA VAL A 158 -7.22 -22.51 -6.67
C VAL A 158 -7.03 -21.01 -6.94
N ARG A 159 -6.69 -20.22 -5.91
CA ARG A 159 -6.38 -18.79 -6.05
C ARG A 159 -5.18 -18.59 -6.98
N ARG A 160 -4.08 -19.33 -6.76
CA ARG A 160 -2.88 -19.28 -7.60
C ARG A 160 -3.17 -19.65 -9.05
N LYS A 161 -3.99 -20.69 -9.28
CA LYS A 161 -4.39 -21.08 -10.63
C LYS A 161 -5.19 -19.97 -11.32
N LYS A 162 -6.20 -19.42 -10.64
CA LYS A 162 -7.00 -18.30 -11.16
C LYS A 162 -6.15 -17.07 -11.45
N GLU A 163 -5.21 -16.72 -10.58
CA GLU A 163 -4.30 -15.59 -10.81
C GLU A 163 -3.38 -15.82 -12.01
N LYS A 164 -2.88 -17.05 -12.21
CA LYS A 164 -2.09 -17.41 -13.41
C LYS A 164 -2.93 -17.32 -14.68
N ASP A 165 -4.14 -17.86 -14.66
CA ASP A 165 -5.06 -17.84 -15.80
C ASP A 165 -5.46 -16.39 -16.17
N GLU A 166 -5.80 -15.56 -15.17
CA GLU A 166 -6.12 -14.14 -15.35
C GLU A 166 -4.93 -13.36 -15.92
N LYS A 167 -3.70 -13.65 -15.47
CA LYS A 167 -2.48 -13.03 -16.04
C LYS A 167 -2.27 -13.43 -17.50
N LEU A 168 -2.42 -14.71 -17.81
CA LEU A 168 -2.29 -15.21 -19.19
C LEU A 168 -3.33 -14.55 -20.10
N ARG A 169 -4.58 -14.43 -19.63
CA ARG A 169 -5.65 -13.70 -20.34
C ARG A 169 -5.27 -12.24 -20.60
N ARG A 170 -4.78 -11.52 -19.59
CA ARG A 170 -4.34 -10.13 -19.75
C ARG A 170 -3.16 -9.99 -20.72
N GLU A 171 -2.21 -10.91 -20.70
CA GLU A 171 -1.12 -10.91 -21.68
C GLU A 171 -1.63 -11.15 -23.10
N GLN A 172 -2.58 -12.07 -23.29
CA GLN A 172 -3.22 -12.31 -24.57
C GLN A 172 -3.97 -11.06 -25.05
N GLU A 173 -4.77 -10.43 -24.18
CA GLU A 173 -5.48 -9.18 -24.50
C GLU A 173 -4.51 -8.05 -24.89
N ARG A 174 -3.37 -7.92 -24.20
CA ARG A 174 -2.32 -6.95 -24.53
C ARG A 174 -1.65 -7.23 -25.87
N ARG A 175 -1.54 -8.50 -26.28
CA ARG A 175 -1.03 -8.87 -27.61
C ARG A 175 -2.05 -8.61 -28.72
N LEU A 176 -3.33 -8.84 -28.45
CA LEU A 176 -4.40 -8.59 -29.41
C LEU A 176 -4.60 -7.09 -29.67
N ASN A 177 -4.56 -6.27 -28.61
CA ASN A 177 -4.80 -4.84 -28.68
C ASN A 177 -3.64 -4.05 -28.03
N PRO A 178 -2.47 -3.96 -28.68
CA PRO A 178 -1.31 -3.25 -28.14
C PRO A 178 -1.57 -1.74 -28.12
N LYS A 179 -1.47 -1.10 -26.95
CA LYS A 179 -1.67 0.36 -26.81
C LYS A 179 -0.44 1.05 -26.25
N THR A 180 0.27 0.40 -25.35
CA THR A 180 1.43 0.97 -24.67
C THR A 180 2.72 0.52 -25.32
N LYS A 181 3.80 1.30 -25.15
CA LYS A 181 5.16 0.90 -25.59
C LYS A 181 5.58 -0.45 -25.03
N LYS A 182 5.14 -0.77 -23.81
CA LYS A 182 5.36 -2.06 -23.15
C LYS A 182 4.67 -3.23 -23.88
N ASP A 183 3.50 -2.99 -24.48
CA ASP A 183 2.78 -4.01 -25.25
C ASP A 183 3.48 -4.30 -26.58
N PHE A 184 4.00 -3.26 -27.23
CA PHE A 184 4.82 -3.42 -28.43
C PHE A 184 6.15 -4.14 -28.15
N GLU A 185 6.82 -3.85 -27.01
CA GLU A 185 7.99 -4.63 -26.54
C GLU A 185 7.64 -6.13 -26.43
N LEU A 186 6.47 -6.47 -25.89
CA LEU A 186 5.99 -7.86 -25.77
C LEU A 186 5.76 -8.53 -27.14
N LEU A 187 5.19 -7.79 -28.09
CA LEU A 187 4.97 -8.28 -29.46
C LEU A 187 6.27 -8.54 -30.21
N TYR A 188 7.23 -7.62 -30.13
CA TYR A 188 8.54 -7.81 -30.76
C TYR A 188 9.30 -9.00 -30.15
N HIS A 189 9.21 -9.19 -28.84
CA HIS A 189 9.81 -10.36 -28.17
C HIS A 189 9.14 -11.67 -28.58
N ALA A 190 7.80 -11.70 -28.67
CA ALA A 190 7.08 -12.89 -29.14
C ALA A 190 7.45 -13.24 -30.60
N LEU A 191 7.61 -12.22 -31.45
CA LEU A 191 8.09 -12.37 -32.82
C LEU A 191 9.53 -12.91 -32.87
N GLU A 192 10.39 -12.49 -31.95
CA GLU A 192 11.75 -12.99 -31.83
C GLU A 192 11.81 -14.46 -31.41
N LEU A 193 11.01 -14.85 -30.41
CA LEU A 193 10.89 -16.26 -30.02
C LEU A 193 10.40 -17.14 -31.17
N TRP A 194 9.35 -16.69 -31.87
CA TRP A 194 8.86 -17.38 -33.06
C TRP A 194 9.95 -17.50 -34.13
N ARG A 195 10.71 -16.42 -34.40
CA ARG A 195 11.82 -16.45 -35.35
C ARG A 195 12.89 -17.47 -34.94
N GLN A 196 13.25 -17.54 -33.66
CA GLN A 196 14.24 -18.50 -33.15
C GLN A 196 13.75 -19.94 -33.31
N GLU A 197 12.51 -20.23 -32.92
CA GLU A 197 11.89 -21.55 -33.07
C GLU A 197 11.85 -22.01 -34.53
N GLU A 198 11.41 -21.15 -35.45
CA GLU A 198 11.38 -21.44 -36.89
C GLU A 198 12.79 -21.62 -37.45
N THR A 199 13.74 -20.79 -37.02
CA THR A 199 15.14 -20.89 -37.45
C THR A 199 15.75 -22.23 -37.01
N GLU A 200 15.48 -22.66 -35.78
CA GLU A 200 15.89 -23.97 -35.27
C GLU A 200 15.24 -25.10 -36.04
N TRP A 201 13.94 -25.00 -36.33
CA TRP A 201 13.22 -26.00 -37.10
C TRP A 201 13.75 -26.15 -38.53
N ILE A 202 13.98 -25.03 -39.24
CA ILE A 202 14.58 -25.00 -40.58
C ILE A 202 15.99 -25.62 -40.53
N ASN A 203 16.79 -25.27 -39.52
CA ASN A 203 18.14 -25.82 -39.36
C ASN A 203 18.16 -27.33 -39.13
N ARG A 204 17.16 -27.87 -38.43
CA ARG A 204 17.04 -29.32 -38.16
C ARG A 204 16.52 -30.10 -39.37
N THR A 205 15.65 -29.49 -40.17
CA THR A 205 14.86 -30.21 -41.18
C THR A 205 15.44 -30.10 -42.59
N LEU A 206 15.97 -28.93 -42.96
CA LEU A 206 16.34 -28.61 -44.34
C LEU A 206 17.84 -28.36 -44.47
N THR A 207 18.42 -28.72 -45.62
CA THR A 207 19.83 -28.49 -45.93
C THR A 207 20.01 -27.87 -47.33
N GLY A 208 21.17 -27.29 -47.60
CA GLY A 208 21.51 -26.77 -48.93
C GLY A 208 20.64 -25.60 -49.42
N ALA A 209 20.13 -25.71 -50.64
CA ALA A 209 19.36 -24.65 -51.31
C ALA A 209 17.95 -24.48 -50.72
N GLU A 210 17.29 -25.57 -50.34
CA GLU A 210 15.95 -25.55 -49.74
C GLU A 210 15.94 -24.81 -48.40
N ARG A 211 16.99 -24.99 -47.59
CA ARG A 211 17.20 -24.23 -46.35
C ARG A 211 17.29 -22.73 -46.60
N LYS A 212 18.01 -22.31 -47.65
CA LYS A 212 18.13 -20.89 -48.02
C LYS A 212 16.78 -20.32 -48.49
N ALA A 213 16.04 -21.06 -49.31
CA ALA A 213 14.70 -20.66 -49.75
C ALA A 213 13.72 -20.53 -48.55
N ALA A 214 13.75 -21.48 -47.62
CA ALA A 214 12.95 -21.42 -46.39
C ALA A 214 13.30 -20.20 -45.52
N PHE A 215 14.59 -19.85 -45.41
CA PHE A 215 15.00 -18.63 -44.72
C PHE A 215 14.55 -17.35 -45.41
N CYS A 216 14.57 -17.28 -46.73
CA CYS A 216 14.00 -16.14 -47.46
C CYS A 216 12.50 -16.02 -47.16
N GLY A 217 11.75 -17.12 -47.20
CA GLY A 217 10.33 -17.12 -46.85
C GLY A 217 10.06 -16.75 -45.39
N LEU A 218 10.93 -17.16 -44.46
CA LEU A 218 10.84 -16.76 -43.05
C LEU A 218 11.07 -15.25 -42.90
N LEU A 219 12.07 -14.69 -43.59
CA LEU A 219 12.38 -13.26 -43.57
C LEU A 219 11.24 -12.42 -44.16
N GLU A 220 10.60 -12.89 -45.23
CA GLU A 220 9.42 -12.21 -45.81
C GLU A 220 8.26 -12.17 -44.83
N LYS A 221 7.96 -13.30 -44.16
CA LYS A 221 6.94 -13.36 -43.10
C LYS A 221 7.29 -12.43 -41.94
N GLU A 222 8.54 -12.43 -41.49
CA GLU A 222 9.04 -11.53 -40.46
C GLU A 222 8.81 -10.05 -40.85
N ALA A 223 9.15 -9.67 -42.09
CA ALA A 223 8.95 -8.31 -42.59
C ALA A 223 7.46 -7.91 -42.62
N GLN A 224 6.58 -8.81 -43.04
CA GLN A 224 5.12 -8.58 -43.03
C GLN A 224 4.59 -8.37 -41.61
N LEU A 225 5.04 -9.17 -40.64
CA LEU A 225 4.66 -9.03 -39.24
C LEU A 225 5.19 -7.73 -38.63
N ILE A 226 6.44 -7.36 -38.90
CA ILE A 226 7.01 -6.07 -38.46
C ILE A 226 6.21 -4.90 -39.04
N ALA A 227 5.83 -4.96 -40.32
CA ALA A 227 5.00 -3.94 -40.95
C ALA A 227 3.60 -3.86 -40.30
N ALA A 228 3.00 -4.99 -39.96
CA ALA A 228 1.72 -5.03 -39.24
C ALA A 228 1.84 -4.41 -37.84
N VAL A 229 2.87 -4.77 -37.08
CA VAL A 229 3.16 -4.16 -35.77
C VAL A 229 3.38 -2.65 -35.91
N GLY A 230 4.09 -2.22 -36.96
CA GLY A 230 4.28 -0.80 -37.28
C GLY A 230 2.98 -0.04 -37.51
N ARG A 231 2.02 -0.61 -38.26
CA ARG A 231 0.69 -0.03 -38.46
C ARG A 231 -0.08 0.10 -37.14
N HIS A 232 -0.06 -0.93 -36.30
CA HIS A 232 -0.69 -0.85 -34.98
C HIS A 232 -0.03 0.20 -34.07
N LYS A 233 1.30 0.34 -34.16
CA LYS A 233 2.05 1.37 -33.43
C LYS A 233 1.63 2.78 -33.83
N LEU A 234 1.47 3.04 -35.14
CA LEU A 234 0.98 4.32 -35.63
C LEU A 234 -0.43 4.64 -35.12
N ASN A 235 -1.38 3.70 -35.26
CA ASN A 235 -2.75 3.89 -34.77
C ASN A 235 -2.78 4.13 -33.25
N ALA A 236 -2.02 3.35 -32.49
CA ALA A 236 -1.92 3.52 -31.04
C ALA A 236 -1.26 4.85 -30.65
N ASP A 237 -0.23 5.29 -31.38
CA ASP A 237 0.44 6.57 -31.15
C ASP A 237 -0.51 7.74 -31.44
N GLU A 238 -1.34 7.68 -32.49
CA GLU A 238 -2.37 8.69 -32.77
C GLU A 238 -3.40 8.80 -31.64
N GLU A 239 -3.97 7.67 -31.18
CA GLU A 239 -4.88 7.66 -30.03
C GLU A 239 -4.21 8.17 -28.75
N ASN A 240 -2.97 7.74 -28.50
CA ASN A 240 -2.21 8.12 -27.32
C ASN A 240 -1.85 9.61 -27.35
N GLN A 241 -1.57 10.19 -28.52
CA GLN A 241 -1.34 11.61 -28.69
C GLN A 241 -2.59 12.41 -28.32
N GLN A 242 -3.77 11.99 -28.80
CA GLN A 242 -5.04 12.63 -28.42
C GLN A 242 -5.30 12.56 -26.91
N LYS A 243 -5.11 11.37 -26.30
CA LYS A 243 -5.23 11.19 -24.83
C LYS A 243 -4.21 12.04 -24.07
N ALA A 244 -2.97 12.15 -24.56
CA ALA A 244 -1.93 12.94 -23.94
C ALA A 244 -2.23 14.45 -24.01
N ILE A 245 -2.82 14.93 -25.12
CA ILE A 245 -3.29 16.31 -25.25
C ILE A 245 -4.40 16.58 -24.22
N LEU A 246 -5.43 15.74 -24.15
CA LEU A 246 -6.52 15.90 -23.19
C LEU A 246 -6.01 15.86 -21.75
N HIS A 247 -5.11 14.93 -21.42
CA HIS A 247 -4.51 14.85 -20.10
C HIS A 247 -3.63 16.07 -19.76
N PHE A 248 -2.90 16.59 -20.74
CA PHE A 248 -2.12 17.81 -20.57
C PHE A 248 -3.01 19.02 -20.26
N LEU A 249 -4.11 19.18 -20.99
CA LEU A 249 -5.07 20.26 -20.77
C LEU A 249 -5.81 20.11 -19.44
N ASP A 250 -6.22 18.88 -19.08
CA ASP A 250 -6.82 18.57 -17.78
C ASP A 250 -5.89 18.97 -16.63
N LYS A 251 -4.59 18.65 -16.74
CA LYS A 251 -3.58 19.04 -15.75
C LYS A 251 -3.42 20.57 -15.62
N CYS A 252 -3.67 21.33 -16.69
CA CYS A 252 -3.69 22.80 -16.64
C CYS A 252 -4.94 23.30 -15.89
N ALA A 253 -6.09 22.65 -16.09
CA ALA A 253 -7.38 23.03 -15.53
C ALA A 253 -7.61 22.58 -14.07
N GLN A 254 -6.75 21.70 -13.54
CA GLN A 254 -6.85 21.19 -12.17
C GLN A 254 -6.55 22.27 -11.12
N PRO A 255 -7.30 22.30 -9.99
CA PRO A 255 -7.05 23.20 -8.89
C PRO A 255 -5.69 22.93 -8.25
N LYS A 256 -5.10 23.95 -7.63
CA LYS A 256 -3.85 23.78 -6.87
C LYS A 256 -4.16 23.02 -5.58
N ARG A 257 -3.40 21.94 -5.33
CA ARG A 257 -3.56 21.08 -4.16
C ARG A 257 -2.30 21.10 -3.31
N TRP A 258 -2.46 21.35 -2.00
CA TRP A 258 -1.39 21.20 -1.03
C TRP A 258 -1.91 20.64 0.28
N LYS A 259 -1.03 19.99 1.04
CA LYS A 259 -1.35 19.47 2.36
C LYS A 259 -1.13 20.60 3.37
N ALA A 260 -2.19 21.02 4.05
CA ALA A 260 -2.10 21.98 5.14
C ALA A 260 -1.37 21.37 6.35
N TYR A 261 -0.97 22.20 7.30
CA TYR A 261 -0.34 21.78 8.57
C TYR A 261 -1.19 20.73 9.33
N ASP A 262 -2.51 20.84 9.23
CA ASP A 262 -3.48 19.90 9.85
C ASP A 262 -3.59 18.55 9.13
N GLY A 263 -2.79 18.32 8.09
CA GLY A 263 -2.77 17.10 7.30
C GLY A 263 -3.92 16.97 6.28
N LYS A 264 -4.88 17.90 6.26
CA LYS A 264 -5.95 17.98 5.27
C LYS A 264 -5.42 18.53 3.93
N ILE A 265 -5.94 18.01 2.82
CA ILE A 265 -5.64 18.52 1.48
C ILE A 265 -6.58 19.68 1.19
N THR A 266 -6.03 20.86 0.92
CA THR A 266 -6.79 22.05 0.49
C THR A 266 -6.66 22.21 -1.01
N GLU A 267 -7.78 22.47 -1.69
CA GLU A 267 -7.84 22.75 -3.13
C GLU A 267 -8.19 24.23 -3.35
N MET A 268 -7.48 24.90 -4.26
CA MET A 268 -7.73 26.29 -4.61
C MET A 268 -7.76 26.46 -6.13
N ASP A 269 -8.88 27.00 -6.61
CA ASP A 269 -8.99 27.54 -7.96
C ASP A 269 -8.47 28.98 -7.98
N THR A 270 -7.67 29.30 -9.00
CA THR A 270 -7.18 30.64 -9.31
C THR A 270 -7.83 31.11 -10.61
N GLN A 271 -7.78 32.42 -10.89
CA GLN A 271 -8.25 32.94 -12.17
C GLN A 271 -7.59 32.25 -13.38
N TYR A 272 -6.31 31.87 -13.25
CA TYR A 272 -5.59 31.15 -14.31
C TYR A 272 -6.05 29.70 -14.47
N THR A 273 -6.38 28.99 -13.39
CA THR A 273 -6.90 27.61 -13.49
C THR A 273 -8.34 27.59 -14.01
N LEU A 274 -9.15 28.59 -13.68
CA LEU A 274 -10.49 28.78 -14.25
C LEU A 274 -10.40 29.07 -15.76
N HIS A 275 -9.54 30.00 -16.16
CA HIS A 275 -9.31 30.28 -17.59
C HIS A 275 -8.78 29.06 -18.35
N ALA A 276 -7.86 28.29 -17.76
CA ALA A 276 -7.38 27.04 -18.36
C ALA A 276 -8.49 25.98 -18.50
N ARG A 277 -9.48 25.98 -17.60
CA ARG A 277 -10.67 25.12 -17.67
C ARG A 277 -11.60 25.54 -18.81
N GLU A 278 -11.86 26.83 -18.96
CA GLU A 278 -12.62 27.38 -20.09
C GLU A 278 -11.97 27.02 -21.44
N LEU A 279 -10.66 27.27 -21.58
CA LEU A 279 -9.91 26.90 -22.79
C LEU A 279 -9.96 25.40 -23.09
N PHE A 280 -9.94 24.56 -22.03
CA PHE A 280 -10.03 23.12 -22.17
C PHE A 280 -11.42 22.67 -22.63
N GLU A 281 -12.48 23.26 -22.09
CA GLU A 281 -13.86 22.99 -22.51
C GLU A 281 -14.08 23.39 -23.97
N ILE A 282 -13.60 24.57 -24.37
CA ILE A 282 -13.65 25.00 -25.77
C ILE A 282 -12.90 24.01 -26.67
N TYR A 283 -11.70 23.55 -26.27
CA TYR A 283 -10.93 22.56 -27.05
C TYR A 283 -11.68 21.24 -27.19
N ARG A 284 -12.30 20.75 -26.11
CA ARG A 284 -13.12 19.53 -26.15
C ARG A 284 -14.26 19.70 -27.14
N SER A 285 -15.01 20.80 -27.06
CA SER A 285 -16.14 21.07 -27.95
C SER A 285 -15.71 21.19 -29.42
N ILE A 286 -14.56 21.79 -29.73
CA ILE A 286 -14.08 21.89 -31.11
C ILE A 286 -13.58 20.54 -31.64
N SER A 287 -13.04 19.68 -30.77
CA SER A 287 -12.49 18.38 -31.16
C SER A 287 -13.55 17.30 -31.42
N MET A 288 -14.81 17.53 -31.04
CA MET A 288 -15.90 16.59 -31.28
C MET A 288 -16.35 16.66 -32.75
N ASN A 289 -16.54 15.49 -33.37
CA ASN A 289 -16.95 15.40 -34.78
C ASN A 289 -18.47 15.35 -34.96
N ASP A 290 -19.20 14.83 -33.97
CA ASP A 290 -20.64 14.53 -34.06
C ASP A 290 -21.49 15.62 -33.38
N ILE A 291 -21.31 16.88 -33.78
CA ILE A 291 -22.08 18.02 -33.24
C ILE A 291 -23.01 18.56 -34.34
N PRO A 292 -24.29 18.85 -34.03
CA PRO A 292 -25.21 19.55 -34.94
C PRO A 292 -24.61 20.86 -35.48
N LYS A 293 -24.99 21.24 -36.71
CA LYS A 293 -24.41 22.42 -37.38
C LYS A 293 -24.56 23.71 -36.54
N ASP A 294 -25.71 23.92 -35.91
CA ASP A 294 -25.99 25.12 -35.13
C ASP A 294 -25.11 25.20 -33.87
N GLU A 295 -25.03 24.11 -33.12
CA GLU A 295 -24.13 23.99 -31.95
C GLU A 295 -22.66 24.17 -32.34
N ARG A 296 -22.26 23.64 -33.51
CA ARG A 296 -20.90 23.81 -34.03
C ARG A 296 -20.59 25.28 -34.32
N ILE A 297 -21.53 26.01 -34.91
CA ILE A 297 -21.38 27.45 -35.17
C ILE A 297 -21.23 28.21 -33.84
N ASP A 298 -22.02 27.88 -32.82
CA ASP A 298 -21.92 28.51 -31.49
C ASP A 298 -20.57 28.26 -30.82
N VAL A 299 -20.04 27.04 -30.91
CA VAL A 299 -18.69 26.70 -30.42
C VAL A 299 -17.62 27.50 -31.16
N LEU A 300 -17.72 27.62 -32.49
CA LEU A 300 -16.79 28.41 -33.30
C LEU A 300 -16.86 29.90 -32.98
N LEU A 301 -18.06 30.44 -32.72
CA LEU A 301 -18.25 31.82 -32.30
C LEU A 301 -17.66 32.07 -30.90
N THR A 302 -17.79 31.11 -29.99
CA THR A 302 -17.18 31.16 -28.65
C THR A 302 -15.67 31.19 -28.78
N LEU A 303 -15.09 30.25 -29.54
CA LEU A 303 -13.65 30.21 -29.84
C LEU A 303 -13.16 31.54 -30.43
N ARG A 304 -13.89 32.09 -31.40
CA ARG A 304 -13.55 33.37 -32.03
C ARG A 304 -13.51 34.52 -31.03
N ARG A 305 -14.43 34.57 -30.08
CA ARG A 305 -14.44 35.61 -29.02
C ARG A 305 -13.21 35.48 -28.13
N THR A 306 -12.93 34.27 -27.64
CA THR A 306 -11.79 33.99 -26.75
C THR A 306 -10.44 34.31 -27.42
N VAL A 307 -10.28 33.96 -28.70
CA VAL A 307 -9.02 34.17 -29.43
C VAL A 307 -8.82 35.63 -29.84
N LYS A 308 -9.89 36.42 -30.00
CA LYS A 308 -9.83 37.85 -30.33
C LYS A 308 -9.32 38.73 -29.19
N GLU A 309 -9.27 38.22 -27.95
CA GLU A 309 -8.69 38.96 -26.81
C GLU A 309 -7.20 39.26 -27.00
N HIS A 310 -6.52 38.50 -27.89
CA HIS A 310 -5.11 38.69 -28.20
C HIS A 310 -4.88 38.85 -29.70
N GLU A 311 -4.42 40.02 -30.13
CA GLU A 311 -4.10 40.26 -31.54
C GLU A 311 -2.69 39.79 -31.90
N CYS A 312 -2.57 38.68 -32.63
CA CYS A 312 -1.31 38.20 -33.19
C CYS A 312 -1.54 37.36 -34.45
N LYS A 313 -0.47 37.02 -35.18
CA LYS A 313 -0.56 36.23 -36.43
C LYS A 313 -1.28 34.89 -36.24
N LEU A 314 -1.04 34.21 -35.11
CA LEU A 314 -1.68 32.93 -34.80
C LEU A 314 -3.19 33.08 -34.61
N THR A 315 -3.63 34.12 -33.91
CA THR A 315 -5.05 34.36 -33.64
C THR A 315 -5.79 34.83 -34.89
N GLN A 316 -5.14 35.62 -35.76
CA GLN A 316 -5.67 35.99 -37.08
C GLN A 316 -5.91 34.75 -37.96
N GLU A 317 -4.92 33.84 -38.06
CA GLU A 317 -5.05 32.61 -38.84
C GLU A 317 -6.20 31.71 -38.31
N ILE A 318 -6.34 31.60 -36.98
CA ILE A 318 -7.46 30.85 -36.38
C ILE A 318 -8.79 31.48 -36.79
N VAL A 319 -8.93 32.81 -36.70
CA VAL A 319 -10.17 33.53 -37.05
C VAL A 319 -10.51 33.36 -38.54
N GLU A 320 -9.54 33.49 -39.44
CA GLU A 320 -9.75 33.28 -40.88
C GLU A 320 -10.24 31.85 -41.19
N LEU A 321 -9.68 30.84 -40.52
CA LEU A 321 -10.12 29.45 -40.70
C LEU A 321 -11.51 29.20 -40.12
N ILE A 322 -11.85 29.84 -39.00
CA ILE A 322 -13.21 29.80 -38.43
C ILE A 322 -14.21 30.40 -39.41
N ASP A 323 -13.95 31.60 -39.92
CA ASP A 323 -14.86 32.28 -40.86
C ASP A 323 -15.03 31.46 -42.14
N ARG A 324 -13.96 30.79 -42.59
CA ARG A 324 -14.01 29.82 -43.71
C ARG A 324 -14.83 28.57 -43.39
N GLU A 325 -14.74 28.01 -42.17
CA GLU A 325 -15.56 26.85 -41.78
C GLU A 325 -17.04 27.24 -41.78
N VAL A 326 -17.39 28.40 -41.21
CA VAL A 326 -18.76 28.92 -41.16
C VAL A 326 -19.32 29.17 -42.56
N ASP A 327 -18.55 29.79 -43.47
CA ASP A 327 -18.96 30.01 -44.87
C ASP A 327 -19.14 28.70 -45.66
N LEU A 328 -18.30 27.70 -45.44
CA LEU A 328 -18.48 26.41 -46.11
C LEU A 328 -19.67 25.61 -45.53
N MET A 329 -19.94 25.75 -44.23
CA MET A 329 -21.11 25.14 -43.59
C MET A 329 -22.42 25.77 -44.06
N SER A 330 -22.47 27.10 -44.21
CA SER A 330 -23.65 27.81 -44.72
C SER A 330 -23.97 27.46 -46.18
N ARG A 331 -22.96 27.03 -46.95
CA ARG A 331 -23.08 26.48 -48.31
C ARG A 331 -23.37 24.97 -48.35
N GLU A 332 -23.67 24.37 -47.21
CA GLU A 332 -24.02 22.95 -47.08
C GLU A 332 -22.95 21.96 -47.61
N VAL A 333 -21.66 22.32 -47.51
CA VAL A 333 -20.57 21.40 -47.84
C VAL A 333 -20.61 20.17 -46.91
N LYS A 334 -20.39 18.98 -47.47
CA LYS A 334 -20.35 17.72 -46.73
C LYS A 334 -19.26 17.74 -45.65
N GLU A 335 -19.56 17.20 -44.47
CA GLU A 335 -18.67 17.22 -43.31
C GLU A 335 -17.33 16.53 -43.54
N CYS A 336 -17.30 15.44 -44.34
CA CYS A 336 -16.06 14.75 -44.71
C CYS A 336 -15.05 15.66 -45.44
N ASN A 337 -15.52 16.68 -46.17
CA ASN A 337 -14.66 17.63 -46.86
C ASN A 337 -14.12 18.73 -45.92
N LEU A 338 -14.68 18.86 -44.71
CA LEU A 338 -14.26 19.84 -43.70
C LEU A 338 -13.25 19.26 -42.70
N GLU A 339 -12.98 17.95 -42.72
CA GLU A 339 -12.08 17.29 -41.75
C GLU A 339 -10.70 17.93 -41.67
N GLY A 340 -10.08 18.23 -42.81
CA GLY A 340 -8.77 18.88 -42.86
C GLY A 340 -8.78 20.28 -42.25
N LEU A 341 -9.84 21.06 -42.52
CA LEU A 341 -10.03 22.40 -41.96
C LEU A 341 -10.22 22.34 -40.45
N ARG A 342 -11.10 21.44 -39.97
CA ARG A 342 -11.37 21.22 -38.55
C ARG A 342 -10.10 20.78 -37.79
N LYS A 343 -9.33 19.84 -38.35
CA LYS A 343 -8.03 19.41 -37.77
C LYS A 343 -7.04 20.56 -37.68
N ARG A 344 -6.98 21.44 -38.69
CA ARG A 344 -6.12 22.63 -38.67
C ARG A 344 -6.53 23.63 -37.59
N ILE A 345 -7.82 23.92 -37.46
CA ILE A 345 -8.35 24.80 -36.39
C ILE A 345 -8.02 24.22 -35.01
N CYS A 346 -8.29 22.92 -34.78
CA CYS A 346 -7.93 22.26 -33.52
C CYS A 346 -6.43 22.34 -33.21
N THR A 347 -5.58 22.15 -34.23
CA THR A 347 -4.12 22.15 -34.06
C THR A 347 -3.59 23.55 -33.72
N LEU A 348 -4.06 24.58 -34.42
CA LEU A 348 -3.68 25.97 -34.15
C LEU A 348 -4.22 26.44 -32.80
N PHE A 349 -5.45 26.06 -32.46
CA PHE A 349 -6.00 26.37 -31.14
C PHE A 349 -5.21 25.65 -30.02
N LEU A 350 -4.77 24.41 -30.23
CA LEU A 350 -3.88 23.75 -29.29
C LEU A 350 -2.53 24.48 -29.13
N GLN A 351 -1.97 25.01 -30.22
CA GLN A 351 -0.76 25.84 -30.16
C GLN A 351 -1.01 27.13 -29.38
N TYR A 352 -2.17 27.76 -29.56
CA TYR A 352 -2.61 28.90 -28.77
C TYR A 352 -2.66 28.55 -27.28
N ILE A 353 -3.36 27.47 -26.89
CA ILE A 353 -3.45 27.06 -25.48
C ILE A 353 -2.07 26.70 -24.90
N LYS A 354 -1.16 26.10 -25.67
CA LYS A 354 0.19 25.74 -25.21
C LYS A 354 1.14 26.93 -25.04
N THR A 355 0.75 28.12 -25.46
CA THR A 355 1.58 29.31 -25.36
C THR A 355 1.38 29.96 -23.98
N PRO A 356 2.43 30.09 -23.13
CA PRO A 356 2.29 30.63 -21.78
C PRO A 356 1.71 32.05 -21.68
N LYS A 357 1.82 32.84 -22.76
CA LYS A 357 1.23 34.18 -22.85
C LYS A 357 -0.31 34.15 -22.81
N PHE A 358 -0.92 33.11 -23.37
CA PHE A 358 -2.38 32.95 -23.45
C PHE A 358 -2.90 32.03 -22.35
N ASN A 359 -2.10 31.04 -21.93
CA ASN A 359 -2.43 30.18 -20.78
C ASN A 359 -1.28 30.16 -19.76
N PRO A 360 -1.36 30.98 -18.70
CA PRO A 360 -0.30 31.08 -17.69
C PRO A 360 -0.02 29.75 -16.95
N GLU A 361 -1.01 28.86 -16.79
CA GLU A 361 -0.80 27.58 -16.10
C GLU A 361 0.10 26.61 -16.88
N VAL A 362 0.29 26.84 -18.18
CA VAL A 362 1.23 26.05 -19.00
C VAL A 362 2.68 26.28 -18.57
N ALA A 363 3.04 27.48 -18.11
CA ALA A 363 4.40 27.78 -17.65
C ALA A 363 4.85 26.85 -16.50
N ARG A 364 3.92 26.44 -15.64
CA ARG A 364 4.17 25.49 -14.53
C ARG A 364 4.49 24.08 -15.03
N ILE A 365 3.95 23.70 -16.18
CA ILE A 365 3.99 22.32 -16.71
C ILE A 365 5.12 22.16 -17.74
N LEU A 366 5.47 23.23 -18.46
CA LEU A 366 6.60 23.22 -19.39
C LEU A 366 7.91 23.01 -18.61
N LYS A 367 8.64 21.96 -19.02
CA LYS A 367 9.92 21.58 -18.40
C LYS A 367 11.10 22.45 -18.86
N VAL A 368 10.87 23.40 -19.77
CA VAL A 368 11.94 24.24 -20.32
C VAL A 368 12.26 25.32 -19.29
N PRO A 369 13.50 25.36 -18.74
CA PRO A 369 13.90 26.44 -17.86
C PRO A 369 13.80 27.78 -18.60
N PRO A 370 13.32 28.86 -17.95
CA PRO A 370 13.25 30.18 -18.57
C PRO A 370 14.62 30.76 -18.95
N ASP A 371 15.71 30.20 -18.41
CA ASP A 371 17.09 30.61 -18.69
C ASP A 371 17.77 29.60 -19.64
N PRO A 372 18.10 30.00 -20.89
CA PRO A 372 18.77 29.15 -21.88
C PRO A 372 20.14 28.65 -21.43
N LEU A 373 20.85 29.41 -20.57
CA LEU A 373 22.20 29.05 -20.12
C LEU A 373 22.21 27.83 -19.19
N LYS A 374 21.09 27.53 -18.54
CA LYS A 374 20.93 26.32 -17.71
C LYS A 374 20.83 25.04 -18.54
N LEU A 375 20.46 25.14 -19.82
CA LEU A 375 20.38 23.98 -20.72
C LEU A 375 21.75 23.45 -21.13
N TYR A 376 22.79 24.30 -21.12
CA TYR A 376 24.16 23.90 -21.49
C TYR A 376 24.92 23.18 -20.36
N LYS A 377 24.41 23.23 -19.12
CA LYS A 377 24.98 22.48 -18.00
C LYS A 377 24.43 21.05 -18.05
N ASN A 378 25.32 20.04 -18.04
CA ASN A 378 24.99 18.60 -18.00
C ASN A 378 24.41 17.99 -19.29
N VAL A 379 24.85 18.45 -20.45
CA VAL A 379 24.56 17.80 -21.75
C VAL A 379 25.68 16.86 -22.16
N ASN A 380 25.31 15.70 -22.69
CA ASN A 380 26.23 14.70 -23.23
C ASN A 380 25.92 14.45 -24.70
N PHE A 381 26.94 14.06 -25.46
CA PHE A 381 26.82 13.75 -26.87
C PHE A 381 26.47 12.27 -27.08
N CYS A 382 25.42 12.01 -27.87
CA CYS A 382 25.09 10.65 -28.28
C CYS A 382 25.77 10.29 -29.61
N HIS A 383 26.64 9.28 -29.59
CA HIS A 383 27.37 8.81 -30.77
C HIS A 383 26.50 8.11 -31.84
N SER A 384 25.23 7.84 -31.58
CA SER A 384 24.34 7.13 -32.52
C SER A 384 23.31 8.03 -33.20
N CYS A 385 22.86 9.10 -32.53
CA CYS A 385 21.92 10.05 -33.14
C CYS A 385 22.54 11.45 -33.30
N GLU A 386 23.81 11.62 -32.95
CA GLU A 386 24.59 12.86 -33.09
C GLU A 386 23.96 14.10 -32.41
N ASN A 387 23.04 13.86 -31.47
CA ASN A 387 22.37 14.91 -30.71
C ASN A 387 23.02 15.12 -29.34
N TYR A 388 23.08 16.38 -28.92
CA TYR A 388 23.39 16.75 -27.54
C TYR A 388 22.12 16.63 -26.70
N LEU A 389 22.14 15.75 -25.70
CA LEU A 389 20.99 15.48 -24.85
C LEU A 389 21.36 15.68 -23.38
N PRO A 390 20.38 16.00 -22.51
CA PRO A 390 20.61 16.06 -21.07
C PRO A 390 21.12 14.71 -20.52
N SER A 391 21.94 14.75 -19.48
CA SER A 391 22.49 13.55 -18.82
C SER A 391 21.40 12.54 -18.37
N THR A 392 20.19 13.02 -18.07
CA THR A 392 19.02 12.19 -17.71
C THR A 392 18.54 11.26 -18.83
N GLU A 393 18.81 11.61 -20.08
CA GLU A 393 18.41 10.84 -21.27
C GLU A 393 19.40 9.71 -21.61
N PHE A 394 20.48 9.57 -20.86
CA PHE A 394 21.42 8.47 -21.00
C PHE A 394 21.12 7.38 -19.96
N PRO A 395 21.25 6.10 -20.33
CA PRO A 395 21.40 5.06 -19.32
C PRO A 395 22.74 5.27 -18.62
N VAL A 396 22.81 4.93 -17.34
CA VAL A 396 24.05 4.89 -16.58
C VAL A 396 24.21 3.43 -16.20
N PRO A 397 24.77 2.59 -17.10
CA PRO A 397 24.98 1.18 -16.80
C PRO A 397 25.95 1.09 -15.63
N ALA A 398 25.73 0.14 -14.73
CA ALA A 398 26.57 0.00 -13.55
C ALA A 398 28.04 -0.39 -13.84
N ASN A 399 28.37 -0.65 -15.11
CA ASN A 399 29.67 -1.14 -15.56
C ASN A 399 30.37 -0.20 -16.56
N CYS A 400 29.70 0.84 -17.04
CA CYS A 400 30.25 1.70 -18.09
C CYS A 400 30.93 2.93 -17.50
N ARG A 401 32.21 3.10 -17.83
CA ARG A 401 32.99 4.30 -17.49
C ARG A 401 32.71 5.49 -18.42
N THR A 402 32.08 5.25 -19.57
CA THR A 402 31.83 6.24 -20.62
C THR A 402 30.33 6.39 -20.89
N ILE A 403 29.90 7.63 -21.08
CA ILE A 403 28.53 7.94 -21.52
C ILE A 403 28.39 7.46 -22.97
N GLY A 404 27.55 6.46 -23.17
CA GLY A 404 27.37 5.79 -24.45
C GLY A 404 26.21 6.37 -25.28
N ARG A 405 25.36 5.47 -25.77
CA ARG A 405 24.17 5.81 -26.56
C ARG A 405 23.05 6.34 -25.65
N CYS A 406 22.21 7.23 -26.16
CA CYS A 406 21.03 7.70 -25.44
C CYS A 406 19.96 6.60 -25.30
N ARG A 407 19.03 6.76 -24.36
CA ARG A 407 17.95 5.80 -24.08
C ARG A 407 17.09 5.51 -25.32
N LEU A 408 16.84 6.50 -26.17
CA LEU A 408 16.09 6.31 -27.41
C LEU A 408 16.84 5.39 -28.38
N CYS A 409 18.12 5.64 -28.63
CA CYS A 409 18.95 4.78 -29.48
C CYS A 409 19.07 3.37 -28.92
N CYS A 410 19.23 3.21 -27.60
CA CYS A 410 19.24 1.88 -26.98
C CYS A 410 17.92 1.13 -27.19
N LYS A 411 16.78 1.81 -27.10
CA LYS A 411 15.46 1.20 -27.36
C LYS A 411 15.30 0.80 -28.82
N LEU A 412 15.68 1.68 -29.76
CA LEU A 412 15.63 1.38 -31.18
C LEU A 412 16.54 0.21 -31.55
N ASP A 413 17.76 0.15 -30.99
CA ASP A 413 18.69 -0.96 -31.20
C ASP A 413 18.13 -2.28 -30.64
N ASN A 414 17.43 -2.23 -29.50
CA ASN A 414 16.72 -3.39 -28.99
C ASN A 414 15.58 -3.82 -29.93
N GLU A 415 14.68 -2.91 -30.31
CA GLU A 415 13.56 -3.21 -31.23
C GLU A 415 14.07 -3.79 -32.57
N ALA A 416 15.21 -3.31 -33.06
CA ALA A 416 15.78 -3.74 -34.34
C ALA A 416 16.57 -5.06 -34.26
N ARG A 417 17.35 -5.29 -33.19
CA ARG A 417 18.31 -6.42 -33.14
C ARG A 417 17.92 -7.53 -32.16
N ARG A 418 17.79 -7.19 -30.88
CA ARG A 418 17.69 -8.19 -29.80
C ARG A 418 16.25 -8.56 -29.45
N ARG A 419 15.36 -7.56 -29.50
CA ARG A 419 13.93 -7.64 -29.17
C ARG A 419 13.68 -8.23 -27.79
N ASP A 420 14.56 -7.93 -26.85
CA ASP A 420 14.47 -8.42 -25.48
C ASP A 420 13.26 -7.77 -24.76
N ALA A 421 12.48 -8.58 -24.03
CA ALA A 421 11.38 -8.10 -23.21
C ALA A 421 11.85 -7.77 -21.79
N PHE A 422 11.90 -6.48 -21.46
CA PHE A 422 12.31 -6.05 -20.12
C PHE A 422 11.16 -5.97 -19.11
N LEU A 423 9.94 -6.37 -19.47
CA LEU A 423 8.74 -6.17 -18.63
C LEU A 423 8.85 -6.86 -17.28
N THR A 424 9.29 -8.11 -17.27
CA THR A 424 9.38 -8.91 -16.06
C THR A 424 10.46 -8.37 -15.13
N TYR A 425 11.62 -8.00 -15.68
CA TYR A 425 12.68 -7.34 -14.91
C TYR A 425 12.26 -5.96 -14.38
N LYS A 426 11.51 -5.17 -15.16
CA LYS A 426 10.92 -3.91 -14.68
C LYS A 426 10.01 -4.16 -13.47
N LEU A 427 9.17 -5.20 -13.50
CA LEU A 427 8.30 -5.54 -12.38
C LEU A 427 9.08 -5.98 -11.14
N ILE A 428 10.11 -6.82 -11.30
CA ILE A 428 10.98 -7.24 -10.19
C ILE A 428 11.66 -6.01 -9.55
N LEU A 429 12.18 -5.09 -10.36
CA LEU A 429 12.83 -3.87 -9.88
C LEU A 429 11.84 -2.91 -9.20
N GLU A 430 10.62 -2.76 -9.73
CA GLU A 430 9.56 -1.97 -9.11
C GLU A 430 9.16 -2.55 -7.75
N ASN A 431 9.03 -3.88 -7.64
CA ASN A 431 8.74 -4.56 -6.37
C ASN A 431 9.89 -4.39 -5.36
N LEU A 432 11.13 -4.54 -5.81
CA LEU A 432 12.33 -4.32 -4.99
C LEU A 432 12.39 -2.88 -4.46
N ARG A 433 12.13 -1.88 -5.31
CA ARG A 433 12.13 -0.47 -4.89
C ARG A 433 11.03 -0.16 -3.88
N LYS A 434 9.88 -0.81 -4.00
CA LYS A 434 8.79 -0.69 -3.00
C LYS A 434 9.19 -1.32 -1.68
N SER A 435 9.70 -2.55 -1.69
CA SER A 435 10.13 -3.22 -0.46
C SER A 435 11.25 -2.46 0.25
N GLU A 436 12.16 -1.82 -0.50
CA GLU A 436 13.26 -1.05 0.08
C GLU A 436 12.81 0.31 0.64
N ALA A 437 11.77 0.92 0.05
CA ALA A 437 11.17 2.14 0.59
C ALA A 437 10.52 1.91 1.97
N ASP A 438 10.04 0.68 2.24
CA ASP A 438 9.40 0.33 3.51
C ASP A 438 10.38 0.29 4.69
N TYR A 439 11.68 0.05 4.45
CA TYR A 439 12.70 -0.01 5.51
C TYR A 439 13.11 1.37 6.05
N GLN A 440 12.85 2.47 5.32
CA GLN A 440 13.24 3.84 5.71
C GLN A 440 14.75 4.04 6.01
N ASP A 441 15.62 3.17 5.47
CA ASP A 441 17.08 3.19 5.70
C ASP A 441 17.84 4.13 4.72
N ASP A 442 17.16 4.98 3.96
CA ASP A 442 17.73 5.81 2.88
C ASP A 442 18.61 5.02 1.88
N ALA A 443 18.21 3.80 1.53
CA ALA A 443 18.95 2.92 0.62
C ALA A 443 19.09 3.52 -0.79
N LYS A 444 20.31 3.95 -1.17
CA LYS A 444 20.56 4.63 -2.46
C LYS A 444 20.91 3.68 -3.60
N ILE A 445 21.49 2.52 -3.28
CA ILE A 445 22.01 1.56 -4.26
C ILE A 445 20.90 1.03 -5.18
N VAL A 446 19.73 0.76 -4.64
CA VAL A 446 18.57 0.21 -5.37
C VAL A 446 18.10 1.14 -6.50
N TYR A 447 18.25 2.45 -6.32
CA TYR A 447 17.85 3.46 -7.30
C TYR A 447 18.90 3.70 -8.39
N LEU A 448 20.17 3.31 -8.14
CA LEU A 448 21.22 3.33 -9.16
C LEU A 448 21.09 2.20 -10.17
N VAL A 449 20.60 1.03 -9.74
CA VAL A 449 20.44 -0.16 -10.59
C VAL A 449 19.37 0.07 -11.66
N GLN A 450 19.72 -0.18 -12.93
CA GLN A 450 18.82 -0.11 -14.08
C GLN A 450 18.24 -1.48 -14.43
N TYR A 451 17.28 -1.53 -15.35
CA TYR A 451 16.63 -2.79 -15.73
C TYR A 451 17.57 -3.75 -16.47
N GLN A 452 18.57 -3.25 -17.22
CA GLN A 452 19.59 -4.12 -17.83
C GLN A 452 20.51 -4.76 -16.78
N ASP A 453 20.86 -3.99 -15.74
CA ASP A 453 21.66 -4.48 -14.62
C ASP A 453 20.92 -5.61 -13.89
N LEU A 454 19.61 -5.44 -13.68
CA LEU A 454 18.76 -6.47 -13.06
C LEU A 454 18.59 -7.71 -13.95
N GLN A 455 18.48 -7.52 -15.27
CA GLN A 455 18.45 -8.64 -16.22
C GLN A 455 19.72 -9.47 -16.09
N TYR A 456 20.89 -8.84 -16.13
CA TYR A 456 22.17 -9.54 -15.96
C TYR A 456 22.26 -10.26 -14.61
N LEU A 457 21.82 -9.61 -13.53
CA LEU A 457 21.76 -10.23 -12.20
C LEU A 457 20.88 -11.49 -12.23
N THR A 458 19.70 -11.41 -12.85
CA THR A 458 18.75 -12.52 -12.89
C THR A 458 19.22 -13.67 -13.80
N GLU A 459 19.65 -13.37 -15.02
CA GLU A 459 20.04 -14.34 -16.05
C GLU A 459 21.42 -14.93 -15.79
N ASN A 460 22.45 -14.10 -15.61
CA ASN A 460 23.84 -14.56 -15.57
C ASN A 460 24.28 -15.00 -14.17
N ILE A 461 23.83 -14.32 -13.11
CA ILE A 461 24.26 -14.63 -11.73
C ILE A 461 23.31 -15.64 -11.08
N TRP A 462 22.00 -15.45 -11.24
CA TRP A 462 20.99 -16.33 -10.62
C TRP A 462 20.49 -17.45 -11.54
N GLY A 463 20.66 -17.37 -12.86
CA GLY A 463 20.25 -18.41 -13.81
C GLY A 463 18.73 -18.49 -14.03
N CYS A 464 18.01 -17.38 -13.83
CA CYS A 464 16.54 -17.29 -13.92
C CYS A 464 15.80 -18.29 -13.01
N ARG A 465 16.40 -18.65 -11.87
CA ARG A 465 15.84 -19.63 -10.93
C ARG A 465 15.88 -19.14 -9.50
N SER A 466 14.86 -19.48 -8.71
CA SER A 466 14.90 -19.26 -7.27
C SER A 466 16.06 -20.03 -6.64
N ALA A 467 16.65 -19.48 -5.58
CA ALA A 467 17.78 -20.09 -4.93
C ALA A 467 17.43 -21.41 -4.20
N LEU A 468 16.18 -21.55 -3.72
CA LEU A 468 15.74 -22.68 -2.91
C LEU A 468 14.99 -23.75 -3.74
N SER A 469 13.83 -23.42 -4.31
CA SER A 469 13.01 -24.37 -5.09
C SER A 469 13.45 -24.54 -6.55
N ALA A 470 14.42 -23.77 -7.03
CA ALA A 470 14.80 -23.69 -8.44
C ALA A 470 13.62 -23.34 -9.39
N CYS A 471 12.61 -22.64 -8.87
CA CYS A 471 11.46 -22.15 -9.65
C CYS A 471 11.93 -21.21 -10.75
N SER A 472 11.51 -21.47 -11.99
CA SER A 472 11.88 -20.70 -13.19
C SER A 472 10.84 -19.67 -13.63
N ASP A 473 9.74 -19.52 -12.89
CA ASP A 473 8.68 -18.56 -13.20
C ASP A 473 9.12 -17.14 -12.83
N LEU A 474 9.62 -16.38 -13.81
CA LEU A 474 10.11 -15.00 -13.63
C LEU A 474 9.07 -14.05 -12.98
N TYR A 475 7.78 -14.33 -13.06
CA TYR A 475 6.74 -13.50 -12.44
C TYR A 475 6.55 -13.75 -10.95
N ASP A 476 6.94 -14.93 -10.48
CA ASP A 476 6.89 -15.33 -9.07
C ASP A 476 8.21 -15.05 -8.35
N LEU A 477 9.28 -14.76 -9.11
CA LEU A 477 10.58 -14.43 -8.56
C LEU A 477 10.63 -12.99 -8.03
N VAL A 478 11.22 -12.84 -6.84
CA VAL A 478 11.41 -11.59 -6.11
C VAL A 478 12.85 -11.53 -5.61
N MET A 479 13.47 -10.36 -5.72
CA MET A 479 14.78 -10.09 -5.13
C MET A 479 14.62 -9.43 -3.77
N VAL A 480 15.30 -9.96 -2.76
CA VAL A 480 15.27 -9.44 -1.37
C VAL A 480 16.69 -9.38 -0.80
N ARG A 481 16.87 -8.57 0.25
CA ARG A 481 18.09 -8.53 1.07
C ARG A 481 18.44 -9.93 1.54
N TRP A 482 19.69 -10.35 1.34
CA TRP A 482 20.19 -11.58 1.93
C TRP A 482 20.39 -11.43 3.44
N ASP A 483 21.08 -10.37 3.86
CA ASP A 483 21.21 -9.92 5.25
C ASP A 483 20.31 -8.71 5.47
N LYS A 484 19.34 -8.84 6.39
CA LYS A 484 18.32 -7.81 6.69
C LYS A 484 18.91 -6.54 7.28
N HIS A 485 20.02 -6.67 8.01
CA HIS A 485 20.66 -5.56 8.71
C HIS A 485 21.50 -4.67 7.80
N ARG A 486 21.71 -5.09 6.55
CA ARG A 486 22.48 -4.33 5.55
C ARG A 486 21.55 -3.88 4.45
N GLU A 487 21.81 -2.69 3.91
CA GLU A 487 21.09 -2.19 2.74
C GLU A 487 21.15 -3.19 1.58
N TRP A 488 20.13 -3.15 0.73
CA TRP A 488 20.13 -3.95 -0.46
C TRP A 488 21.25 -3.52 -1.41
N SER A 489 21.97 -4.50 -1.91
CA SER A 489 22.97 -4.32 -2.96
C SER A 489 23.05 -5.60 -3.80
N PRO A 490 23.57 -5.55 -5.03
CA PRO A 490 23.72 -6.75 -5.85
C PRO A 490 24.51 -7.89 -5.17
N TRP A 491 25.41 -7.57 -4.23
CA TRP A 491 26.17 -8.51 -3.41
C TRP A 491 25.59 -8.76 -2.00
N ASN A 492 24.39 -8.25 -1.72
CA ASN A 492 23.55 -8.57 -0.56
C ASN A 492 22.12 -8.91 -1.02
N THR A 493 21.99 -9.68 -2.10
CA THR A 493 20.69 -10.04 -2.69
C THR A 493 20.49 -11.54 -2.69
N ILE A 494 19.25 -12.00 -2.57
CA ILE A 494 18.84 -13.36 -2.92
C ILE A 494 17.61 -13.32 -3.83
N LEU A 495 17.57 -14.20 -4.83
CA LEU A 495 16.42 -14.38 -5.71
C LEU A 495 15.58 -15.57 -5.23
N LEU A 496 14.35 -15.33 -4.82
CA LEU A 496 13.44 -16.30 -4.21
C LEU A 496 12.05 -16.24 -4.86
N SER A 497 11.22 -17.27 -4.69
CA SER A 497 9.79 -17.13 -4.96
C SER A 497 9.10 -16.25 -3.90
N ARG A 498 7.86 -15.80 -4.14
CA ARG A 498 7.10 -15.03 -3.15
C ARG A 498 6.93 -15.78 -1.82
N ASP A 499 6.58 -17.06 -1.90
CA ASP A 499 6.38 -17.91 -0.71
C ASP A 499 7.69 -18.11 0.07
N GLU A 500 8.80 -18.32 -0.65
CA GLU A 500 10.13 -18.44 -0.06
C GLU A 500 10.60 -17.13 0.57
N THR A 501 10.25 -16.00 -0.04
CA THR A 501 10.56 -14.67 0.46
C THR A 501 9.90 -14.45 1.82
N ASP A 502 8.62 -14.77 1.94
CA ASP A 502 7.89 -14.64 3.22
C ASP A 502 8.49 -15.53 4.31
N ALA A 503 8.97 -16.73 3.94
CA ALA A 503 9.70 -17.60 4.86
C ALA A 503 11.06 -17.00 5.26
N HIS A 504 11.83 -16.50 4.30
CA HIS A 504 13.13 -15.88 4.52
C HIS A 504 13.03 -14.63 5.42
N LEU A 505 12.00 -13.80 5.20
CA LEU A 505 11.72 -12.62 6.01
C LEU A 505 11.32 -12.94 7.47
N LYS A 506 10.92 -14.18 7.78
CA LYS A 506 10.67 -14.62 9.17
C LYS A 506 11.91 -15.16 9.88
N LEU A 507 13.01 -15.43 9.18
CA LEU A 507 14.23 -15.97 9.79
C LEU A 507 15.00 -14.90 10.58
N CYS A 508 15.40 -15.21 11.82
CA CYS A 508 16.25 -14.32 12.61
C CYS A 508 17.74 -14.53 12.32
N ASP A 509 18.20 -15.79 12.29
CA ASP A 509 19.61 -16.14 12.12
C ASP A 509 19.84 -16.95 10.83
N LEU A 510 20.51 -16.37 9.84
CA LEU A 510 20.80 -17.03 8.55
C LEU A 510 21.73 -18.23 8.70
N GLN A 511 22.70 -18.17 9.63
CA GLN A 511 23.68 -19.25 9.85
C GLN A 511 23.05 -20.50 10.49
N LYS A 512 21.96 -20.35 11.23
CA LYS A 512 21.21 -21.47 11.81
C LYS A 512 20.14 -21.99 10.85
N ALA A 513 19.58 -21.11 10.03
CA ALA A 513 18.49 -21.46 9.14
C ALA A 513 18.95 -22.13 7.83
N TYR A 514 20.13 -21.77 7.31
CA TYR A 514 20.66 -22.32 6.07
C TYR A 514 21.91 -23.18 6.30
N GLU A 515 22.05 -24.23 5.50
CA GLU A 515 23.23 -25.09 5.50
C GLU A 515 24.48 -24.33 5.00
N ALA A 516 25.64 -24.64 5.58
CA ALA A 516 26.90 -23.97 5.26
C ALA A 516 27.27 -24.02 3.77
N ALA A 517 27.02 -25.14 3.10
CA ALA A 517 27.26 -25.31 1.66
C ALA A 517 26.41 -24.34 0.82
N PHE A 518 25.15 -24.11 1.21
CA PHE A 518 24.27 -23.17 0.54
C PHE A 518 24.74 -21.72 0.74
N ILE A 519 25.15 -21.36 1.95
CA ILE A 519 25.72 -20.04 2.26
C ILE A 519 26.98 -19.79 1.41
N GLN A 520 27.86 -20.78 1.25
CA GLN A 520 29.04 -20.65 0.39
C GLN A 520 28.68 -20.42 -1.09
N ARG A 521 27.67 -21.12 -1.61
CA ARG A 521 27.17 -20.90 -2.98
C ARG A 521 26.64 -19.49 -3.17
N ILE A 522 25.90 -18.95 -2.20
CA ILE A 522 25.40 -17.58 -2.23
C ILE A 522 26.54 -16.58 -2.18
N LYS A 523 27.52 -16.77 -1.29
CA LYS A 523 28.72 -15.93 -1.24
C LYS A 523 29.47 -15.90 -2.57
N HIS A 524 29.58 -17.03 -3.27
CA HIS A 524 30.19 -17.08 -4.60
C HIS A 524 29.43 -16.21 -5.62
N LYS A 525 28.09 -16.29 -5.64
CA LYS A 525 27.25 -15.42 -6.47
C LYS A 525 27.40 -13.95 -6.11
N HIS A 526 27.49 -13.62 -4.83
CA HIS A 526 27.73 -12.25 -4.36
C HIS A 526 29.10 -11.71 -4.80
N ILE A 527 30.13 -12.55 -4.81
CA ILE A 527 31.46 -12.18 -5.32
C ILE A 527 31.37 -11.89 -6.82
N GLN A 528 30.72 -12.74 -7.60
CA GLN A 528 30.48 -12.49 -9.03
C GLN A 528 29.72 -11.17 -9.25
N ALA A 529 28.65 -10.93 -8.49
CA ALA A 529 27.92 -9.66 -8.52
C ALA A 529 28.83 -8.46 -8.21
N LYS A 530 29.66 -8.56 -7.17
CA LYS A 530 30.58 -7.48 -6.77
C LYS A 530 31.62 -7.17 -7.86
N THR A 531 32.09 -8.17 -8.61
CA THR A 531 33.02 -7.95 -9.72
C THR A 531 32.38 -7.22 -10.89
N TYR A 532 31.14 -7.57 -11.24
CA TYR A 532 30.39 -6.90 -12.32
C TYR A 532 30.02 -5.47 -11.91
N PHE A 533 29.43 -5.29 -10.73
CA PHE A 533 28.90 -4.02 -10.22
C PHE A 533 29.94 -3.16 -9.48
N ALA A 534 31.23 -3.28 -9.81
CA ALA A 534 32.32 -2.64 -9.06
C ALA A 534 32.26 -1.10 -9.04
N GLN A 535 31.53 -0.46 -9.96
CA GLN A 535 31.42 1.00 -10.02
C GLN A 535 30.30 1.56 -9.13
N ILE A 536 29.31 0.75 -8.74
CA ILE A 536 28.18 1.20 -7.90
C ILE A 536 28.67 1.77 -6.55
N PRO A 537 29.59 1.11 -5.80
CA PRO A 537 30.11 1.69 -4.55
C PRO A 537 30.77 3.06 -4.74
N VAL A 538 31.50 3.23 -5.85
CA VAL A 538 32.17 4.48 -6.19
C VAL A 538 31.14 5.58 -6.43
N MET A 539 30.10 5.31 -7.23
CA MET A 539 29.00 6.26 -7.47
C MET A 539 28.24 6.62 -6.19
N THR A 540 28.02 5.64 -5.31
CA THR A 540 27.28 5.83 -4.05
C THR A 540 28.04 6.77 -3.12
N SER A 541 29.38 6.68 -3.08
CA SER A 541 30.21 7.59 -2.28
C SER A 541 30.09 9.06 -2.69
N PHE A 542 29.88 9.34 -3.99
CA PHE A 542 29.62 10.70 -4.47
C PHE A 542 28.25 11.23 -4.03
N LEU A 543 27.23 10.36 -4.01
CA LEU A 543 25.87 10.73 -3.57
C LEU A 543 25.80 11.02 -2.06
N HIS A 544 26.58 10.33 -1.23
CA HIS A 544 26.66 10.66 0.20
C HIS A 544 27.43 11.97 0.45
N ARG A 545 28.40 12.30 -0.40
CA ARG A 545 29.20 13.52 -0.26
C ARG A 545 28.42 14.79 -0.62
N SER A 546 27.52 14.70 -1.62
CA SER A 546 26.64 15.81 -2.00
C SER A 546 25.58 16.14 -0.94
N ASP A 547 25.03 15.12 -0.26
CA ASP A 547 24.00 15.36 0.77
C ASP A 547 24.59 16.00 2.03
N ASN A 548 25.82 15.63 2.41
CA ASN A 548 26.52 16.26 3.52
C ASN A 548 26.87 17.74 3.25
N GLN A 549 27.04 18.13 1.98
CA GLN A 549 27.22 19.55 1.60
C GLN A 549 25.88 20.30 1.49
N ALA A 550 24.78 19.63 1.16
CA ALA A 550 23.45 20.22 1.11
C ALA A 550 22.83 20.42 2.51
N ASN A 551 23.15 19.55 3.48
CA ASN A 551 22.68 19.65 4.87
C ASN A 551 23.52 20.58 5.75
N ALA A 552 24.64 21.10 5.24
CA ALA A 552 25.53 22.03 5.94
C ALA A 552 25.29 23.51 5.57
N ASN A 553 24.33 23.77 4.68
CA ASN A 553 23.79 25.10 4.33
C ASN A 553 22.31 25.16 4.71
#